data_AF-A0A8S2B5A8-F1
#
_entry.id   AF-A0A8S2B5A8-F1
#
_cell.length_a   1.000
_cell.length_b   1.000
_cell.length_c   1.000
_cell.angle_alpha   90.00
_cell.angle_beta   90.00
_cell.angle_gamma   90.00
#
_symmetry.space_group_name_H-M   'P 1'
#
loop_
_entity.id
_entity.type
_entity.pdbx_description
1 polymer ?
#
loop_
_entity_poly.entity_id
_entity_poly.type
_entity_poly.pdbx_seq_one_letter_code
_entity_poly.pdbx_strand_id
1 'polypeptide(L)'
;MGLVYCDICSNNSFSKHSYFIPGAEVRIICRFNSASSRTREMITFSANRTTNELGLYKLDITSLEGVACAAEAKKDSLMASCQASLIGSSKDSCKVPGFRTTTDQVVFKSKRSNLCVYGFTALNFRPLQKNLHLCGK
;
A
#
# COMPACT_ATOMS: atom_id res chain seq x y z
N MET A 1 5.19 -3.10 -0.55
CA MET A 1 5.65 -1.73 -0.60
C MET A 1 4.73 -0.89 -1.46
N GLY A 2 4.54 0.36 -1.08
CA GLY A 2 3.82 1.36 -1.85
C GLY A 2 4.36 2.74 -1.50
N LEU A 3 3.88 3.75 -2.23
CA LEU A 3 4.29 5.14 -2.06
C LEU A 3 3.12 5.98 -1.58
N VAL A 4 3.41 6.99 -0.78
CA VAL A 4 2.48 8.07 -0.44
C VAL A 4 3.04 9.38 -0.93
N TYR A 5 2.24 10.13 -1.69
CA TYR A 5 2.62 11.43 -2.21
C TYR A 5 1.54 12.48 -1.95
N CYS A 6 1.95 13.75 -2.05
CA CYS A 6 1.06 14.88 -2.10
C CYS A 6 0.70 15.18 -3.55
N ASP A 7 -0.59 15.14 -3.87
CA ASP A 7 -1.14 15.65 -5.10
C ASP A 7 -1.57 17.11 -4.91
N ILE A 8 -0.64 18.02 -5.17
CA ILE A 8 -0.85 19.47 -5.05
C ILE A 8 -1.99 19.95 -5.95
N CYS A 9 -2.23 19.28 -7.06
CA CYS A 9 -3.21 19.69 -8.06
C CYS A 9 -4.58 19.06 -7.87
N SER A 10 -4.73 18.15 -6.90
CA SER A 10 -6.00 17.48 -6.59
C SER A 10 -6.63 16.74 -7.79
N ASN A 11 -5.79 16.25 -8.70
CA ASN A 11 -6.17 15.47 -9.88
C ASN A 11 -6.22 13.95 -9.62
N ASN A 12 -5.95 13.52 -8.38
CA ASN A 12 -5.76 12.14 -7.97
C ASN A 12 -4.76 11.38 -8.86
N SER A 13 -3.73 12.09 -9.32
CA SER A 13 -2.68 11.52 -10.16
C SER A 13 -1.35 12.18 -9.82
N PHE A 14 -0.26 11.45 -10.07
CA PHE A 14 1.07 11.99 -9.88
C PHE A 14 1.37 13.01 -10.98
N SER A 15 1.82 14.20 -10.59
CA SER A 15 2.11 15.31 -11.50
C SER A 15 3.50 15.88 -11.25
N LYS A 16 3.95 16.82 -12.10
CA LYS A 16 5.23 17.53 -11.91
C LYS A 16 5.33 18.31 -10.60
N HIS A 17 4.20 18.62 -9.97
CA HIS A 17 4.14 19.35 -8.69
C HIS A 17 3.93 18.43 -7.49
N SER A 18 3.76 17.13 -7.74
CA SER A 18 3.63 16.15 -6.68
C SER A 18 4.96 15.89 -6.00
N TYR A 19 4.92 15.63 -4.70
CA TYR A 19 6.11 15.25 -3.92
C TYR A 19 5.78 14.12 -2.95
N PHE A 20 6.76 13.28 -2.64
CA PHE A 20 6.58 12.18 -1.69
C PHE A 20 6.46 12.69 -0.25
N ILE A 21 5.57 12.09 0.54
CA ILE A 21 5.33 12.49 1.93
C ILE A 21 6.09 11.54 2.85
N PRO A 22 7.19 11.96 3.48
CA PRO A 22 7.83 11.20 4.54
C PRO A 22 7.03 11.32 5.84
N GLY A 23 6.95 10.27 6.65
CA GLY A 23 6.18 10.32 7.90
C GLY A 23 4.66 10.11 7.76
N ALA A 24 4.15 9.82 6.56
CA ALA A 24 2.73 9.53 6.35
C ALA A 24 2.37 8.17 6.97
N GLU A 25 1.23 8.09 7.63
CA GLU A 25 0.75 6.87 8.28
C GLU A 25 -0.19 6.08 7.37
N VAL A 26 0.08 4.80 7.22
CA VAL A 26 -0.66 3.87 6.37
C VAL A 26 -1.01 2.62 7.17
N ARG A 27 -2.27 2.17 7.09
CA ARG A 27 -2.71 0.87 7.59
C ARG A 27 -2.72 -0.14 6.47
N ILE A 28 -2.06 -1.28 6.71
CA ILE A 28 -2.03 -2.40 5.78
C ILE A 28 -2.79 -3.56 6.41
N ILE A 29 -3.74 -4.13 5.67
CA ILE A 29 -4.53 -5.28 6.08
C ILE A 29 -4.38 -6.35 5.00
N CYS A 30 -3.88 -7.51 5.39
CA CYS A 30 -3.73 -8.69 4.54
C CYS A 30 -4.58 -9.83 5.08
N ARG A 31 -5.25 -10.56 4.18
CA ARG A 31 -6.06 -11.73 4.48
C ARG A 31 -5.49 -12.93 3.72
N PHE A 32 -5.20 -13.98 4.47
CA PHE A 32 -4.64 -15.24 3.99
C PHE A 32 -5.66 -16.35 4.21
N ASN A 33 -5.79 -17.24 3.23
CA ASN A 33 -6.54 -18.47 3.43
C ASN A 33 -5.63 -19.47 4.16
N SER A 34 -6.16 -20.17 5.16
CA SER A 34 -5.44 -21.25 5.85
C SER A 34 -5.07 -22.36 4.86
N ALA A 35 -3.90 -22.96 5.05
CA ALA A 35 -3.44 -24.10 4.24
C ALA A 35 -4.14 -25.43 4.57
N SER A 36 -4.98 -25.45 5.62
CA SER A 36 -5.75 -26.62 6.00
C SER A 36 -6.93 -26.84 5.04
N SER A 37 -6.96 -27.97 4.34
CA SER A 37 -8.10 -28.37 3.49
C SER A 37 -9.37 -28.72 4.29
N ARG A 38 -9.29 -28.77 5.63
CA ARG A 38 -10.40 -29.13 6.52
C ARG A 38 -11.15 -27.94 7.11
N THR A 39 -10.56 -26.74 7.14
CA THR A 39 -11.18 -25.56 7.77
C THR A 39 -11.09 -24.34 6.84
N ARG A 40 -12.20 -23.60 6.67
CA ARG A 40 -12.23 -22.33 5.90
C ARG A 40 -11.71 -21.15 6.71
N GLU A 41 -10.66 -21.35 7.48
CA GLU A 41 -10.12 -20.32 8.36
C GLU A 41 -9.36 -19.27 7.56
N MET A 42 -9.55 -18.01 7.94
CA MET A 42 -8.91 -16.85 7.31
C MET A 42 -8.05 -16.14 8.35
N ILE A 43 -6.77 -16.00 8.04
CA ILE A 43 -5.81 -15.28 8.89
C ILE A 43 -5.78 -13.82 8.43
N THR A 44 -6.04 -12.89 9.35
CA THR A 44 -5.92 -11.46 9.07
C THR A 44 -4.68 -10.90 9.75
N PHE A 45 -3.77 -10.37 8.94
CA PHE A 45 -2.64 -9.59 9.40
C PHE A 45 -2.95 -8.09 9.25
N SER A 46 -2.71 -7.31 10.29
CA SER A 46 -2.91 -5.85 10.29
C SER A 46 -1.69 -5.15 10.87
N ALA A 47 -1.22 -4.12 10.18
CA ALA A 47 -0.09 -3.32 10.64
C ALA A 47 -0.23 -1.86 10.22
N ASN A 48 0.09 -0.95 11.14
CA ASN A 48 0.34 0.44 10.80
C ASN A 48 1.83 0.60 10.44
N ARG A 49 2.09 1.41 9.41
CA ARG A 49 3.43 1.74 8.93
C ARG A 49 3.53 3.22 8.65
N THR A 50 4.73 3.74 8.80
CA THR A 50 5.07 5.12 8.47
C THR A 50 5.99 5.12 7.25
N THR A 51 5.77 6.05 6.32
CA THR A 51 6.64 6.20 5.16
C THR A 51 8.00 6.77 5.53
N ASN A 52 9.04 6.33 4.83
CA ASN A 52 10.41 6.85 4.97
C ASN A 52 10.60 8.19 4.21
N GLU A 53 11.83 8.70 4.18
CA GLU A 53 12.22 9.95 3.48
C GLU A 53 11.81 10.01 2.00
N LEU A 54 11.61 8.86 1.34
CA LEU A 54 11.19 8.76 -0.05
C LEU A 54 9.67 8.56 -0.21
N GLY A 55 8.90 8.71 0.87
CA GLY A 55 7.46 8.41 0.90
C GLY A 55 7.12 6.93 0.73
N LEU A 56 8.11 6.03 0.89
CA LEU A 56 7.93 4.60 0.72
C LEU A 56 7.54 3.95 2.05
N TYR A 57 6.47 3.16 2.03
CA TYR A 57 6.16 2.21 3.10
C TYR A 57 6.36 0.79 2.59
N LYS A 58 6.81 -0.10 3.48
CA LYS A 58 6.97 -1.52 3.19
C LYS A 58 6.37 -2.38 4.29
N LEU A 59 5.96 -3.58 3.89
CA LEU A 59 5.53 -4.60 4.81
C LEU A 59 6.43 -5.82 4.58
N ASP A 60 7.18 -6.16 5.62
CA ASP A 60 8.02 -7.35 5.65
C ASP A 60 7.21 -8.42 6.39
N ILE A 61 6.52 -9.28 5.64
CA ILE A 61 5.91 -10.49 6.18
C ILE A 61 6.97 -11.58 6.05
N THR A 62 7.64 -11.94 7.14
CA THR A 62 8.42 -13.18 7.17
C THR A 62 7.45 -14.32 6.87
N SER A 63 7.77 -15.14 5.87
CA SER A 63 6.98 -16.32 5.50
C SER A 63 6.71 -17.13 6.77
N LEU A 64 5.52 -16.99 7.34
CA LEU A 64 5.02 -17.91 8.35
C LEU A 64 5.05 -19.28 7.68
N GLU A 65 5.54 -20.29 8.39
CA GLU A 65 5.61 -21.67 7.91
C GLU A 65 4.32 -22.03 7.16
N GLY A 66 4.43 -22.32 5.85
CA GLY A 66 3.32 -22.76 5.02
C GLY A 66 2.59 -21.71 4.16
N VAL A 67 2.94 -20.41 4.20
CA VAL A 67 2.34 -19.41 3.29
C VAL A 67 3.19 -19.26 2.02
N ALA A 68 2.89 -20.06 0.99
CA ALA A 68 3.52 -19.90 -0.32
C ALA A 68 3.13 -18.55 -0.96
N CYS A 69 4.08 -17.86 -1.61
CA CYS A 69 3.76 -16.67 -2.41
C CYS A 69 2.65 -17.05 -3.41
N ALA A 70 1.61 -16.21 -3.55
CA ALA A 70 0.47 -16.48 -4.43
C ALA A 70 0.86 -16.89 -5.87
N ALA A 71 2.05 -16.50 -6.33
CA ALA A 71 2.62 -16.86 -7.63
C ALA A 71 2.91 -18.37 -7.82
N GLU A 72 3.05 -19.15 -6.75
CA GLU A 72 3.33 -20.60 -6.82
C GLU A 72 2.13 -21.47 -6.44
N ALA A 73 1.06 -20.87 -5.93
CA ALA A 73 -0.13 -21.59 -5.53
C ALA A 73 -0.98 -21.91 -6.77
N LYS A 74 -0.70 -23.06 -7.40
CA LYS A 74 -1.63 -23.71 -8.32
C LYS A 74 -3.00 -23.85 -7.64
N LYS A 75 -4.03 -23.30 -8.28
CA LYS A 75 -5.47 -23.62 -8.21
C LYS A 75 -6.24 -23.44 -6.88
N ASP A 76 -5.62 -23.31 -5.72
CA ASP A 76 -6.32 -23.05 -4.43
C ASP A 76 -5.56 -22.02 -3.56
N SER A 77 -5.35 -20.82 -4.10
CA SER A 77 -4.37 -19.86 -3.56
C SER A 77 -4.61 -19.41 -2.11
N LEU A 78 -3.58 -19.59 -1.28
CA LEU A 78 -3.44 -19.18 0.13
C LEU A 78 -3.55 -17.66 0.40
N MET A 79 -3.90 -16.85 -0.61
CA MET A 79 -3.92 -15.40 -0.52
C MET A 79 -5.26 -14.83 -0.97
N ALA A 80 -6.02 -14.23 -0.05
CA ALA A 80 -7.36 -13.71 -0.31
C ALA A 80 -7.36 -12.22 -0.70
N SER A 81 -6.52 -11.37 -0.10
CA SER A 81 -6.34 -9.95 -0.46
C SER A 81 -5.36 -9.23 0.47
N CYS A 82 -4.59 -8.26 -0.02
CA CYS A 82 -3.95 -7.23 0.80
C CYS A 82 -4.36 -5.85 0.32
N GLN A 83 -4.54 -4.93 1.27
CA GLN A 83 -4.94 -3.56 1.03
C GLN A 83 -4.17 -2.61 1.93
N ALA A 84 -3.78 -1.47 1.38
CA ALA A 84 -3.22 -0.35 2.12
C ALA A 84 -4.23 0.82 2.14
N SER A 85 -4.28 1.54 3.25
CA SER A 85 -5.17 2.69 3.44
C SER A 85 -4.50 3.81 4.22
N LEU A 86 -4.76 5.07 3.85
CA LEU A 86 -4.24 6.25 4.54
C LEU A 86 -4.88 6.40 5.93
N ILE A 87 -4.04 6.62 6.95
CA ILE A 87 -4.44 7.00 8.31
C ILE A 87 -4.30 8.51 8.47
N GLY A 88 -3.09 9.04 8.19
CA GLY A 88 -2.73 10.42 8.47
C GLY A 88 -1.53 10.90 7.67
N SER A 89 -1.40 12.22 7.57
CA SER A 89 -0.28 12.90 6.90
C SER A 89 0.56 13.63 7.93
N SER A 90 1.88 13.61 7.74
CA SER A 90 2.85 14.41 8.50
C SER A 90 2.95 15.86 8.02
N LYS A 91 2.24 16.22 6.94
CA LYS A 91 2.28 17.57 6.33
C LYS A 91 0.91 18.23 6.43
N ASP A 92 0.82 19.30 7.22
CA ASP A 92 -0.42 20.06 7.38
C ASP A 92 -0.95 20.67 6.09
N SER A 93 -0.05 21.09 5.20
CA SER A 93 -0.38 21.63 3.88
C SER A 93 -0.96 20.57 2.93
N CYS A 94 -0.84 19.28 3.24
CA CYS A 94 -1.28 18.18 2.38
C CYS A 94 -1.78 17.00 3.21
N LYS A 95 -2.97 17.15 3.80
CA LYS A 95 -3.56 16.20 4.74
C LYS A 95 -4.98 15.73 4.39
N VAL A 96 -5.57 16.22 3.31
CA VAL A 96 -6.89 15.75 2.86
C VAL A 96 -6.68 14.47 2.05
N PRO A 97 -7.29 13.32 2.39
CA PRO A 97 -7.14 12.10 1.60
C PRO A 97 -7.67 12.28 0.17
N GLY A 98 -6.87 11.85 -0.82
CA GLY A 98 -7.27 11.67 -2.22
C GLY A 98 -7.63 10.21 -2.47
N PHE A 99 -6.76 9.46 -3.17
CA PHE A 99 -6.83 8.00 -3.16
C PHE A 99 -6.46 7.47 -1.78
N ARG A 100 -7.50 7.17 -1.00
CA ARG A 100 -7.39 6.72 0.38
C ARG A 100 -6.96 5.27 0.50
N THR A 101 -7.31 4.42 -0.45
CA THR A 101 -7.19 2.97 -0.31
C THR A 101 -6.78 2.32 -1.61
N THR A 102 -5.95 1.27 -1.54
CA THR A 102 -5.57 0.47 -2.71
C THR A 102 -6.44 -0.78 -2.83
N THR A 103 -6.92 -1.09 -4.03
CA THR A 103 -7.54 -2.39 -4.34
C THR A 103 -6.59 -3.30 -5.11
N ASP A 104 -5.66 -2.71 -5.86
CA ASP A 104 -4.76 -3.45 -6.73
C ASP A 104 -3.44 -3.76 -6.02
N GLN A 105 -3.08 -5.04 -6.04
CA GLN A 105 -1.84 -5.55 -5.50
C GLN A 105 -1.11 -6.34 -6.58
N VAL A 106 0.20 -6.13 -6.70
CA VAL A 106 1.07 -6.96 -7.54
C VAL A 106 2.01 -7.73 -6.64
N VAL A 107 2.07 -9.05 -6.78
CA VAL A 107 2.95 -9.89 -5.96
C VAL A 107 4.15 -10.31 -6.80
N PHE A 108 5.35 -9.98 -6.32
CA PHE A 108 6.61 -10.37 -6.95
C PHE A 108 7.36 -11.36 -6.05
N LYS A 109 7.80 -12.50 -6.59
CA LYS A 109 8.71 -13.41 -5.87
C LYS A 109 10.16 -13.04 -6.19
N SER A 110 10.93 -12.67 -5.17
CA SER A 110 12.37 -12.45 -5.31
C SER A 110 13.09 -13.78 -5.55
N LYS A 111 13.71 -13.94 -6.72
CA LYS A 111 14.51 -15.14 -7.05
C LYS A 111 15.71 -15.34 -6.12
N ARG A 112 16.24 -14.26 -5.53
CA ARG A 112 17.47 -14.31 -4.69
C ARG A 112 17.19 -14.62 -3.22
N SER A 113 16.04 -14.23 -2.70
CA SER A 113 15.72 -14.30 -1.27
C SER A 113 14.48 -15.11 -0.93
N ASN A 114 13.80 -15.71 -1.93
CA ASN A 114 12.52 -16.40 -1.77
C ASN A 114 11.43 -15.56 -1.07
N LEU A 115 11.58 -14.22 -1.03
CA LEU A 115 10.64 -13.30 -0.40
C LEU A 115 9.51 -12.91 -1.36
N CYS A 116 8.28 -12.83 -0.84
CA CYS A 116 7.15 -12.24 -1.55
C CYS A 116 7.12 -10.73 -1.30
N VAL A 117 7.14 -9.94 -2.38
CA VAL A 117 7.03 -8.48 -2.35
C VAL A 117 5.65 -8.10 -2.86
N TYR A 118 4.85 -7.48 -2.01
CA TYR A 118 3.51 -6.99 -2.35
C TYR A 118 3.57 -5.54 -2.78
N GLY A 119 3.50 -5.23 -4.06
CA GLY A 119 3.36 -3.88 -4.60
C GLY A 119 1.93 -3.37 -4.43
N PHE A 120 1.77 -2.15 -3.91
CA PHE A 120 0.49 -1.44 -3.79
C PHE A 120 0.49 -0.22 -4.70
N THR A 121 -0.67 0.12 -5.28
CA THR A 121 -0.87 1.40 -5.98
C THR A 121 -0.51 2.58 -5.06
N ALA A 122 0.04 3.65 -5.64
CA ALA A 122 0.40 4.83 -4.85
C ALA A 122 -0.85 5.48 -4.25
N LEU A 123 -0.78 5.81 -2.97
CA LEU A 123 -1.81 6.56 -2.25
C LEU A 123 -1.46 8.04 -2.26
N ASN A 124 -2.45 8.91 -2.13
CA ASN A 124 -2.17 10.34 -2.09
C ASN A 124 -3.03 11.12 -1.09
N PHE A 125 -2.39 12.11 -0.49
CA PHE A 125 -3.08 13.25 0.10
C PHE A 125 -3.13 14.39 -0.91
N ARG A 126 -3.94 15.40 -0.62
CA ARG A 126 -4.02 16.66 -1.35
C ARG A 126 -4.16 17.83 -0.37
N PRO A 127 -3.84 19.05 -0.80
CA PRO A 127 -4.16 20.26 -0.05
C PRO A 127 -5.67 20.46 0.11
N LEU A 128 -6.07 21.28 1.07
CA LEU A 128 -7.48 21.68 1.23
C LEU A 128 -7.97 22.52 0.03
N GLN A 129 -7.09 23.34 -0.54
CA GLN A 129 -7.38 24.18 -1.69
C GLN A 129 -6.35 23.95 -2.80
N LYS A 130 -6.83 23.74 -4.03
CA LYS A 130 -5.98 23.60 -5.22
C LYS A 130 -5.25 24.91 -5.47
N ASN A 131 -3.93 24.85 -5.65
CA ASN A 131 -3.15 26.02 -6.05
C ASN A 131 -3.30 26.26 -7.56
N LEU A 132 -4.20 27.18 -7.94
CA LEU A 132 -4.49 27.49 -9.35
C LEU A 132 -3.31 28.10 -10.10
N HIS A 133 -2.39 28.77 -9.40
CA HIS A 133 -1.20 29.36 -10.02
C HIS A 133 -0.20 28.28 -10.46
N LEU A 134 -0.06 27.20 -9.67
CA LEU A 134 0.83 26.08 -10.02
C LEU A 134 0.15 25.09 -10.96
N CYS A 135 -1.13 24.78 -10.71
CA CYS A 135 -1.82 23.66 -11.34
C CYS A 135 -2.69 24.04 -12.54
N GLY A 136 -2.83 25.33 -12.83
CA GLY A 136 -3.82 25.82 -13.78
C GLY A 136 -5.25 25.66 -13.29
N LYS A 137 -6.21 26.06 -14.14
CA LYS A 137 -7.64 25.83 -13.91
C LYS A 137 -7.94 24.32 -13.89
#